data_AF-A0A0K8U754-F1
#
_entry.id   AF-A0A0K8U754-F1
#
_cell.length_a   1.000
_cell.length_b   1.000
_cell.length_c   1.000
_cell.angle_alpha   90.00
_cell.angle_beta   90.00
_cell.angle_gamma   90.00
#
_symmetry.space_group_name_H-M   'P 1'
#
loop_
_entity.id
_entity.type
_entity.pdbx_description
1 polymer ?
#
loop_
_entity_poly.entity_id
_entity_poly.type
_entity_poly.pdbx_seq_one_letter_code
_entity_poly.pdbx_strand_id
1 'polypeptide(L)'
;VNYEITGMGGRVVQNSNKICPITLFSPQADIRIQAEAIVLPQLTNMLPSYHINSKHWEKVSHLKLADPNCNTPAQIDLLLGSDLIPQIILEGIEKISNTLL
;
A
#
# COMPACT_ATOMS: atom_id res chain seq x y z
N VAL A 1 22.06 9.65 4.00
CA VAL A 1 21.85 8.41 4.79
C VAL A 1 21.70 7.27 3.81
N ASN A 2 22.30 6.10 4.06
CA ASN A 2 22.04 4.90 3.27
C ASN A 2 20.94 4.10 3.98
N TYR A 3 19.89 3.75 3.25
CA TYR A 3 18.78 2.94 3.70
C TYR A 3 18.97 1.52 3.17
N GLU A 4 18.95 0.55 4.08
CA GLU A 4 18.97 -0.88 3.77
C GLU A 4 17.53 -1.40 3.72
N ILE A 5 17.14 -2.02 2.61
CA ILE A 5 15.81 -2.60 2.41
C ILE A 5 15.95 -4.10 2.54
N THR A 6 15.31 -4.67 3.56
CA THR A 6 15.41 -6.08 3.91
C THR A 6 14.06 -6.75 3.76
N GLY A 7 14.03 -7.84 2.98
CA GLY A 7 12.83 -8.64 2.77
C GLY A 7 12.53 -9.57 3.96
N MET A 8 11.31 -10.12 4.00
CA MET A 8 10.98 -11.18 4.93
C MET A 8 11.94 -12.36 4.74
N GLY A 9 12.63 -12.75 5.81
CA GLY A 9 13.76 -13.70 5.78
C GLY A 9 15.14 -13.06 6.03
N GLY A 10 15.20 -11.75 6.29
CA GLY A 10 16.44 -11.07 6.73
C GLY A 10 17.45 -10.83 5.61
N ARG A 11 17.07 -11.10 4.35
CA ARG A 11 17.93 -10.86 3.19
C ARG A 11 17.78 -9.41 2.75
N VAL A 12 18.90 -8.70 2.69
CA VAL A 12 18.97 -7.39 2.04
C VAL A 12 18.62 -7.56 0.57
N VAL A 13 17.52 -6.94 0.16
CA VAL A 13 17.04 -6.99 -1.23
C VAL A 13 17.55 -5.78 -2.01
N GLN A 14 17.77 -4.65 -1.34
CA GLN A 14 18.19 -3.42 -2.00
C GLN A 14 18.81 -2.42 -1.01
N ASN A 15 19.62 -1.50 -1.54
CA ASN A 15 20.10 -0.32 -0.83
C ASN A 15 19.66 0.94 -1.60
N SER A 16 19.34 2.00 -0.88
CA SER A 16 19.05 3.31 -1.48
C SER A 16 19.62 4.44 -0.64
N ASN A 17 20.02 5.52 -1.30
CA ASN A 17 20.46 6.77 -0.67
C ASN A 17 19.62 7.97 -1.11
N LYS A 18 18.48 7.71 -1.78
CA LYS A 18 17.61 8.72 -2.35
C LYS A 18 16.32 8.82 -1.55
N ILE A 19 16.00 10.02 -1.12
CA ILE A 19 14.74 10.38 -0.48
C ILE A 19 13.98 11.36 -1.38
N CYS A 20 12.67 11.19 -1.43
CA CYS A 20 11.74 12.10 -2.09
C CYS A 20 10.68 12.55 -1.08
N PRO A 21 10.63 13.85 -0.71
CA PRO A 21 9.51 14.38 0.04
C PRO A 21 8.22 14.26 -0.78
N ILE A 22 7.18 13.70 -0.18
CA ILE A 22 5.87 13.52 -0.81
C ILE A 22 4.77 14.11 0.07
N THR A 23 3.64 14.42 -0.55
CA THR A 23 2.41 14.77 0.16
C THR A 23 1.29 13.90 -0.35
N LEU A 24 0.74 13.06 0.51
CA LEU A 24 -0.45 12.27 0.22
C LEU A 24 -1.68 13.15 0.44
N PHE A 25 -2.65 13.04 -0.46
CA PHE A 25 -3.90 13.77 -0.38
C PHE A 25 -5.07 12.81 -0.56
N SER A 26 -6.04 12.86 0.35
CA SER A 26 -7.32 12.14 0.22
C SER A 26 -8.39 13.09 -0.29
N PRO A 27 -8.88 12.93 -1.54
CA PRO A 27 -9.97 13.75 -2.07
C PRO A 27 -11.28 13.59 -1.30
N GLN A 28 -11.45 12.49 -0.57
CA GLN A 28 -12.69 12.19 0.15
C GLN A 28 -12.71 12.76 1.57
N ALA A 29 -11.54 12.87 2.21
CA ALA A 29 -11.44 13.29 3.61
C ALA A 29 -10.80 14.68 3.78
N ASP A 30 -10.31 15.31 2.70
CA ASP A 30 -9.52 16.56 2.72
C ASP A 30 -8.32 16.49 3.67
N ILE A 31 -7.74 15.30 3.81
CA ILE A 31 -6.56 15.04 4.64
C ILE A 31 -5.31 15.16 3.78
N ARG A 32 -4.27 15.81 4.35
CA ARG A 32 -2.94 15.92 3.77
C ARG A 32 -1.91 15.33 4.73
N ILE A 33 -1.09 14.41 4.23
CA ILE A 33 -0.04 13.75 5.02
C ILE A 33 1.29 14.02 4.34
N GLN A 34 2.21 14.64 5.07
CA GLN A 34 3.59 14.81 4.61
C GLN A 34 4.41 13.58 5.01
N ALA A 35 5.19 13.06 4.06
CA ALA A 35 6.05 11.91 4.31
C ALA A 35 7.32 11.99 3.47
N GLU A 36 8.33 11.21 3.86
CA GLU A 36 9.55 11.01 3.10
C GLU A 36 9.55 9.60 2.51
N ALA A 37 9.64 9.49 1.19
CA ALA A 37 9.70 8.22 0.49
C ALA A 37 11.13 7.86 0.10
N ILE A 38 11.51 6.60 0.32
CA ILE A 38 12.77 6.05 -0.18
C ILE A 38 12.59 5.67 -1.65
N VAL A 39 13.45 6.20 -2.53
CA VAL A 39 13.35 5.94 -3.98
C VAL A 39 14.08 4.65 -4.32
N LEU A 40 13.38 3.72 -4.96
CA LEU A 40 13.92 2.44 -5.42
C LEU A 40 13.79 2.31 -6.95
N PRO A 41 14.79 1.77 -7.67
CA PRO A 41 14.65 1.40 -9.08
C PRO A 41 13.47 0.48 -9.40
N GLN A 42 13.13 -0.43 -8.48
CA GLN A 42 11.97 -1.31 -8.59
C GLN A 42 11.46 -1.62 -7.18
N LEU A 43 10.16 -1.44 -6.93
CA LEU A 43 9.55 -1.69 -5.62
C LEU A 43 8.99 -3.12 -5.54
N THR A 44 8.12 -3.49 -6.47
CA THR A 44 7.57 -4.84 -6.59
C THR A 44 7.58 -5.30 -8.05
N ASN A 45 7.36 -6.60 -8.26
CA ASN A 45 6.79 -7.07 -9.53
C ASN A 45 5.30 -6.73 -9.60
N MET A 46 4.63 -7.10 -10.68
CA MET A 46 3.18 -6.96 -10.82
C MET A 46 2.45 -7.66 -9.66
N LEU A 47 1.56 -6.95 -8.98
CA LEU A 47 0.72 -7.44 -7.89
C LEU A 47 -0.76 -7.09 -8.14
N PRO A 48 -1.69 -8.00 -7.81
CA PRO A 48 -1.45 -9.42 -7.57
C PRO A 48 -0.78 -10.11 -8.78
N SER A 49 -0.09 -11.22 -8.56
CA SER A 49 0.63 -11.93 -9.64
C SER A 49 -0.31 -12.54 -10.70
N TYR A 50 -1.61 -12.58 -10.41
CA TYR A 50 -2.68 -12.99 -11.30
C TYR A 50 -3.97 -12.25 -10.92
N HIS A 51 -4.92 -12.21 -11.84
CA HIS A 51 -6.22 -11.58 -11.61
C HIS A 51 -7.02 -12.31 -10.52
N ILE A 52 -7.43 -11.58 -9.49
CA ILE A 52 -8.30 -12.11 -8.42
C ILE A 52 -9.76 -12.00 -8.86
N ASN A 53 -10.49 -13.11 -8.82
CA ASN A 53 -11.90 -13.14 -9.22
C ASN A 53 -12.77 -12.22 -8.35
N SER A 54 -13.57 -11.39 -9.01
CA SER A 54 -14.56 -10.46 -8.44
C SER A 54 -15.50 -11.05 -7.38
N LYS A 55 -15.79 -12.36 -7.39
CA LYS A 55 -16.64 -13.01 -6.37
C LYS A 55 -16.13 -12.79 -4.94
N HIS A 56 -14.82 -12.67 -4.74
CA HIS A 56 -14.26 -12.38 -3.41
C HIS A 56 -14.48 -10.93 -2.97
N TRP A 57 -14.78 -10.03 -3.90
CA TRP A 57 -14.97 -8.60 -3.67
C TRP A 57 -16.45 -8.21 -3.52
N GLU A 58 -17.40 -9.10 -3.80
CA GLU A 58 -18.84 -8.82 -3.64
C GLU A 58 -19.17 -8.32 -2.22
N LYS A 59 -18.54 -8.89 -1.20
CA LYS A 59 -18.74 -8.50 0.22
C LYS A 59 -18.31 -7.09 0.58
N VAL A 60 -17.45 -6.48 -0.24
CA VAL A 60 -16.92 -5.12 -0.04
C VAL A 60 -17.30 -4.21 -1.19
N SER A 61 -18.24 -4.62 -2.03
CA SER A 61 -18.67 -3.87 -3.21
C SER A 61 -19.30 -2.51 -2.86
N HIS A 62 -19.78 -2.34 -1.62
CA HIS A 62 -20.25 -1.06 -1.09
C HIS A 62 -19.13 -0.08 -0.73
N LEU A 63 -17.89 -0.58 -0.59
CA LEU A 63 -16.73 0.25 -0.24
C LEU A 63 -16.09 0.84 -1.50
N LYS A 64 -15.78 2.14 -1.43
CA LYS A 64 -14.94 2.79 -2.43
C LYS A 64 -13.48 2.57 -2.07
N LEU A 65 -12.84 1.62 -2.75
CA LEU A 65 -11.43 1.30 -2.54
C LEU A 65 -10.53 2.45 -3.01
N ALA A 66 -9.41 2.65 -2.31
CA ALA A 66 -8.39 3.62 -2.71
C ALA A 66 -7.78 3.30 -4.07
N ASP A 67 -7.61 2.00 -4.35
CA ASP A 67 -7.29 1.46 -5.68
C ASP A 67 -8.47 0.59 -6.16
N PRO A 68 -9.31 1.10 -7.09
CA PRO A 68 -10.40 0.33 -7.68
C PRO A 68 -9.97 -0.93 -8.44
N ASN A 69 -8.70 -1.02 -8.84
CA ASN A 69 -8.16 -2.11 -9.66
C ASN A 69 -7.22 -3.02 -8.87
N CYS A 70 -7.25 -2.99 -7.53
CA CYS A 70 -6.37 -3.77 -6.65
C CYS A 70 -6.47 -5.30 -6.83
N ASN A 71 -7.48 -5.79 -7.55
CA ASN A 71 -7.65 -7.19 -7.92
C ASN A 71 -7.01 -7.56 -9.27
N THR A 72 -6.53 -6.58 -10.02
CA THR A 72 -5.89 -6.76 -11.33
C THR A 72 -4.37 -6.59 -11.21
N PRO A 73 -3.56 -7.42 -11.89
CA PRO A 73 -2.11 -7.26 -11.85
C PRO A 73 -1.68 -5.87 -12.30
N ALA A 74 -0.99 -5.14 -11.43
CA ALA A 74 -0.41 -3.83 -11.71
C ALA A 74 0.92 -3.66 -10.96
N GLN A 75 1.75 -2.73 -11.42
CA GLN A 75 2.95 -2.34 -10.70
C GLN A 75 2.54 -1.51 -9.47
N ILE A 76 3.23 -1.71 -8.34
CA ILE A 76 3.06 -0.85 -7.16
C ILE A 76 4.08 0.29 -7.24
N ASP A 77 3.58 1.52 -7.23
CA ASP A 77 4.41 2.73 -7.31
C ASP A 77 4.84 3.26 -5.94
N LEU A 78 4.03 3.01 -4.89
CA LEU A 78 4.28 3.50 -3.54
C LEU A 78 3.86 2.47 -2.49
N LEU A 79 4.75 2.20 -1.53
CA LEU A 79 4.45 1.43 -0.33
C LEU A 79 4.41 2.39 0.87
N LEU A 80 3.30 2.41 1.57
CA LEU A 80 3.14 3.23 2.77
C LEU A 80 3.61 2.46 4.01
N GLY A 81 4.47 3.08 4.80
CA GLY A 81 4.92 2.54 6.08
C GLY A 81 3.79 2.56 7.12
N SER A 82 3.89 1.67 8.10
CA SER A 82 2.90 1.56 9.18
C SER A 82 2.90 2.76 10.13
N ASP A 83 3.96 3.56 10.13
CA ASP A 83 4.08 4.83 10.82
C ASP A 83 3.04 5.86 10.36
N LEU A 84 2.53 5.74 9.13
CA LEU A 84 1.49 6.61 8.59
C LEU A 84 0.06 6.15 8.93
N ILE A 85 -0.12 4.92 9.44
CA ILE A 85 -1.44 4.33 9.72
C ILE A 85 -2.33 5.25 10.58
N PRO A 86 -1.86 5.86 11.69
CA PRO A 86 -2.71 6.72 12.52
C PRO A 86 -3.24 7.97 11.81
N GLN A 87 -2.59 8.39 10.72
CA GLN A 87 -3.00 9.55 9.93
C GLN A 87 -3.92 9.16 8.76
N ILE A 88 -3.90 7.87 8.36
CA ILE A 88 -4.67 7.33 7.23
C ILE A 88 -6.00 6.73 7.69
N ILE A 89 -6.01 6.02 8.83
CA ILE A 89 -7.20 5.34 9.33
C ILE A 89 -8.25 6.38 9.74
N LEU A 90 -9.44 6.25 9.15
CA LEU A 90 -10.64 7.00 9.52
C LEU A 90 -11.42 6.25 10.61
N GLU A 91 -12.47 6.87 11.15
CA GLU A 91 -13.38 6.20 12.08
C GLU A 91 -14.12 5.04 11.40
N GLY A 92 -14.27 3.94 12.13
CA GLY A 92 -14.97 2.73 11.69
C GLY A 92 -14.03 1.62 11.21
N ILE A 93 -14.28 0.40 11.70
CA ILE A 93 -13.61 -0.81 11.23
C ILE A 93 -14.70 -1.82 10.86
N GLU A 94 -14.72 -2.22 9.59
CA GLU A 94 -15.61 -3.27 9.11
C GLU A 94 -14.85 -4.60 8.99
N LYS A 95 -15.31 -5.62 9.72
CA LYS A 95 -14.70 -6.96 9.68
C LYS A 95 -15.35 -7.80 8.59
N ILE A 96 -14.62 -8.02 7.50
CA ILE A 96 -15.14 -8.71 6.28
C ILE A 96 -15.13 -10.24 6.43
N SER A 97 -14.29 -10.79 7.32
CA SER A 97 -14.20 -12.23 7.61
C SER A 97 -13.75 -12.49 9.05
N ASN A 98 -14.28 -13.55 9.67
CA ASN A 98 -13.81 -14.07 10.96
C ASN A 98 -12.74 -15.14 10.82
N THR A 99 -12.46 -15.59 9.60
CA THR A 99 -11.49 -16.65 9.31
C THR A 99 -10.22 -16.00 8.78
N LEU A 100 -9.13 -16.12 9.54
CA LEU A 100 -7.77 -15.93 9.03
C LEU A 100 -7.51 -17.13 8.10
N LEU A 101 -7.32 -16.87 6.81
CA LEU A 101 -6.76 -17.89 5.91
C LEU A 101 -5.29 -18.14 6.29
#